data_AF-A0A3D1SAB8-F1
#
_entry.id   AF-A0A3D1SAB8-F1
#
_cell.length_a   1.000
_cell.length_b   1.000
_cell.length_c   1.000
_cell.angle_alpha   90.00
_cell.angle_beta   90.00
_cell.angle_gamma   90.00
#
_symmetry.space_group_name_H-M   'P 1'
#
loop_
_entity.id
_entity.type
_entity.pdbx_description
1 polymer ?
#
loop_
_entity_poly.entity_id
_entity_poly.type
_entity_poly.pdbx_seq_one_letter_code
_entity_poly.pdbx_strand_id
1 'polypeptide(L)'
;YFETDKDIDASKVIVVGHSRGGKAALWCGAQDRRVAIAVSNESGNSGAKISRRNFGETVEVITRNFPHWFVPGYAAFANNEGNLPVDQHMLLALMAPRAVYVASAADDSWADPKGQYLALVAAQPVFSLFGLKTSLPANMPPNNEQVIQLPLGFHNRDGIH
;
A
#
# COMPACT_ATOMS: atom_id res chain seq x y z
N TYR A 1 18.11 -5.83 -16.00
CA TYR A 1 19.31 -5.02 -15.74
C TYR A 1 19.94 -5.40 -14.40
N PHE A 2 19.30 -5.22 -13.25
CA PHE A 2 19.91 -5.59 -11.95
C PHE A 2 20.37 -7.06 -11.86
N GLU A 3 19.64 -8.02 -12.43
CA GLU A 3 20.06 -9.43 -12.44
C GLU A 3 21.33 -9.72 -13.25
N THR A 4 21.71 -8.82 -14.16
CA THR A 4 22.88 -8.99 -15.04
C THR A 4 24.08 -8.18 -14.56
N ASP A 5 23.86 -7.21 -13.68
CA ASP A 5 24.88 -6.33 -13.12
C ASP A 5 25.47 -6.98 -11.87
N LYS A 6 26.76 -7.35 -11.91
CA LYS A 6 27.42 -8.09 -10.83
C LYS A 6 27.71 -7.23 -9.59
N ASP A 7 27.61 -5.92 -9.72
CA ASP A 7 27.80 -4.99 -8.59
C ASP A 7 26.52 -4.82 -7.77
N ILE A 8 25.39 -5.39 -8.22
CA ILE A 8 24.07 -5.25 -7.60
C ILE A 8 23.57 -6.62 -7.10
N ASP A 9 23.22 -6.70 -5.81
CA ASP A 9 22.48 -7.84 -5.28
C ASP A 9 20.99 -7.75 -5.69
N ALA A 10 20.67 -8.31 -6.86
CA ALA A 10 19.31 -8.35 -7.40
C ALA A 10 18.29 -9.08 -6.51
N SER A 11 18.73 -9.87 -5.52
CA SER A 11 17.84 -10.52 -4.56
C SER A 11 17.36 -9.60 -3.44
N LYS A 12 17.97 -8.40 -3.30
CA LYS A 12 17.69 -7.44 -2.22
C LYS A 12 17.16 -6.10 -2.75
N VAL A 13 16.38 -6.14 -3.82
CA VAL A 13 15.81 -4.94 -4.45
C VAL A 13 14.58 -4.47 -3.67
N ILE A 14 14.57 -3.18 -3.33
CA ILE A 14 13.43 -2.48 -2.73
C ILE A 14 12.83 -1.57 -3.80
N VAL A 15 11.53 -1.70 -4.07
CA VAL A 15 10.80 -0.74 -4.90
C VAL A 15 10.12 0.28 -4.00
N VAL A 16 10.36 1.56 -4.28
CA VAL A 16 9.82 2.68 -3.50
C VAL A 16 9.09 3.60 -4.45
N GLY A 17 7.94 4.13 -4.01
CA GLY A 17 7.26 5.17 -4.74
C GLY A 17 6.43 6.07 -3.83
N HIS A 18 6.29 7.32 -4.23
CA HIS A 18 5.47 8.30 -3.54
C HIS A 18 4.19 8.62 -4.33
N SER A 19 3.07 8.82 -3.64
CA SER A 19 1.80 9.23 -4.25
C SER A 19 1.35 8.24 -5.34
N ARG A 20 1.10 8.71 -6.57
CA ARG A 20 0.86 7.85 -7.75
C ARG A 20 1.98 6.83 -8.01
N GLY A 21 3.23 7.18 -7.73
CA GLY A 21 4.37 6.27 -7.81
C GLY A 21 4.31 5.19 -6.73
N GLY A 22 3.75 5.50 -5.56
CA GLY A 22 3.50 4.53 -4.50
C GLY A 22 2.45 3.48 -4.89
N LYS A 23 1.40 3.90 -5.62
CA LYS A 23 0.41 2.98 -6.20
C LYS A 23 1.10 1.99 -7.15
N ALA A 24 1.95 2.51 -8.05
CA ALA A 24 2.73 1.71 -8.98
C ALA A 24 3.75 0.79 -8.28
N ALA A 25 4.43 1.27 -7.23
CA ALA A 25 5.39 0.49 -6.46
C ALA A 25 4.72 -0.72 -5.77
N LEU A 26 3.54 -0.53 -5.17
CA LEU A 26 2.76 -1.65 -4.62
C LEU A 26 2.37 -2.65 -5.70
N TRP A 27 1.90 -2.19 -6.85
CA TRP A 27 1.52 -3.09 -7.94
C TRP A 27 2.73 -3.83 -8.53
N CYS A 28 3.89 -3.17 -8.64
CA CYS A 28 5.15 -3.79 -9.03
C CYS A 28 5.55 -4.90 -8.05
N GLY A 29 5.54 -4.61 -6.75
CA GLY A 29 5.83 -5.62 -5.72
C GLY A 29 4.86 -6.81 -5.77
N ALA A 30 3.58 -6.57 -6.09
CA ALA A 30 2.56 -7.62 -6.11
C ALA A 30 2.80 -8.61 -7.25
N GLN A 31 3.09 -8.07 -8.44
CA GLN A 31 3.25 -8.86 -9.65
C GLN A 31 4.65 -9.47 -9.76
N ASP A 32 5.68 -8.77 -9.31
CA ASP A 32 7.06 -9.20 -9.44
C ASP A 32 7.60 -9.76 -8.12
N ARG A 33 7.68 -11.09 -8.05
CA ARG A 33 8.15 -11.83 -6.86
C ARG A 33 9.64 -11.63 -6.56
N ARG A 34 10.41 -11.00 -7.46
CA ARG A 34 11.83 -10.68 -7.26
C ARG A 34 12.04 -9.46 -6.38
N VAL A 35 11.03 -8.60 -6.26
CA VAL A 35 11.04 -7.46 -5.33
C VAL A 35 11.04 -7.98 -3.90
N ALA A 36 12.09 -7.67 -3.14
CA ALA A 36 12.25 -8.09 -1.75
C ALA A 36 11.36 -7.29 -0.80
N ILE A 37 11.22 -5.98 -1.06
CA ILE A 37 10.39 -5.06 -0.27
C ILE A 37 9.66 -4.08 -1.20
N ALA A 38 8.36 -3.89 -0.99
CA ALA A 38 7.60 -2.80 -1.60
C ALA A 38 7.32 -1.71 -0.56
N VAL A 39 7.67 -0.46 -0.87
CA VAL A 39 7.44 0.71 -0.03
C VAL A 39 6.47 1.66 -0.71
N SER A 40 5.35 1.90 -0.04
CA SER A 40 4.34 2.89 -0.44
C SER A 40 4.48 4.12 0.43
N ASN A 41 4.94 5.24 -0.13
CA ASN A 41 4.91 6.54 0.54
C ASN A 41 3.65 7.31 0.13
N GLU A 42 2.64 7.34 1.00
CA GLU A 42 1.43 8.15 0.85
C GLU A 42 0.68 7.84 -0.45
N SER A 43 0.50 6.54 -0.75
CA SER A 43 -0.10 6.13 -2.02
C SER A 43 -1.61 6.32 -2.07
N GLY A 44 -2.30 6.48 -0.94
CA GLY A 44 -3.70 6.86 -0.89
C GLY A 44 -4.65 5.89 -1.62
N ASN A 45 -5.71 6.45 -2.22
CA ASN A 45 -6.77 5.67 -2.87
C ASN A 45 -6.24 4.83 -4.03
N SER A 46 -6.74 3.60 -4.17
CA SER A 46 -6.24 2.61 -5.14
C SER A 46 -4.74 2.28 -5.00
N GLY A 47 -4.09 2.73 -3.93
CA GLY A 47 -2.77 2.35 -3.46
C GLY A 47 -2.89 1.55 -2.16
N ALA A 48 -2.49 2.13 -1.04
CA ALA A 48 -2.55 1.50 0.28
C ALA A 48 -3.88 1.73 1.02
N LYS A 49 -4.68 2.77 0.69
CA LYS A 49 -5.92 3.06 1.43
C LYS A 49 -7.04 2.10 1.06
N ILE A 50 -7.71 1.50 2.06
CA ILE A 50 -9.00 0.80 1.89
C ILE A 50 -10.00 1.70 1.13
N SER A 51 -10.38 1.32 -0.09
CA SER A 51 -11.29 2.09 -0.95
C SER A 51 -12.66 2.27 -0.29
N ARG A 52 -13.17 1.21 0.35
CA ARG A 52 -14.47 1.22 1.08
C ARG A 52 -14.56 2.21 2.23
N ARG A 53 -13.45 2.77 2.72
CA ARG A 53 -13.50 3.81 3.76
C ARG A 53 -14.14 5.10 3.27
N ASN A 54 -14.17 5.32 1.95
CA ASN A 54 -14.79 6.48 1.32
C ASN A 54 -14.43 7.81 2.02
N PHE A 55 -13.15 7.99 2.34
CA PHE A 55 -12.56 9.16 2.96
C PHE A 55 -11.42 9.68 2.09
N GLY A 56 -11.28 11.01 1.98
CA GLY A 56 -10.32 11.64 1.09
C GLY A 56 -10.67 11.39 -0.39
N GLU A 57 -9.66 11.04 -1.19
CA GLU A 57 -9.86 10.63 -2.58
C GLU A 57 -10.71 9.36 -2.68
N THR A 58 -11.71 9.34 -3.57
CA THR A 58 -12.61 8.19 -3.80
C THR A 58 -12.35 7.53 -5.15
N VAL A 59 -12.99 6.39 -5.42
CA VAL A 59 -12.89 5.73 -6.74
C VAL A 59 -13.49 6.62 -7.83
N GLU A 60 -14.57 7.34 -7.52
CA GLU A 60 -15.16 8.32 -8.45
C GLU A 60 -14.14 9.41 -8.80
N VAL A 61 -13.54 10.03 -7.78
CA VAL A 61 -12.64 11.17 -8.00
C VAL A 61 -11.40 10.75 -8.78
N ILE A 62 -10.77 9.62 -8.40
CA ILE A 62 -9.53 9.19 -9.03
C ILE A 62 -9.74 8.74 -10.48
N THR A 63 -10.86 8.08 -10.79
CA THR A 63 -11.15 7.60 -12.16
C THR A 63 -11.64 8.72 -13.07
N ARG A 64 -12.34 9.72 -12.52
CA ARG A 64 -12.71 10.95 -13.25
C ARG A 64 -11.48 11.79 -13.60
N ASN A 65 -10.59 12.03 -12.64
CA ASN A 65 -9.44 12.91 -12.83
C ASN A 65 -8.29 12.22 -13.58
N PHE A 66 -8.14 10.90 -13.42
CA PHE A 66 -7.05 10.11 -14.00
C PHE A 66 -7.57 8.83 -14.69
N PRO A 67 -8.38 8.95 -15.75
CA PRO A 67 -9.02 7.80 -16.42
C PRO A 67 -8.02 6.82 -17.06
N HIS A 68 -6.77 7.25 -17.25
CA HIS A 68 -5.69 6.46 -17.84
C HIS A 68 -4.88 5.65 -16.82
N TRP A 69 -5.10 5.83 -15.52
CA TRP A 69 -4.35 5.10 -14.48
C TRP A 69 -4.83 3.66 -14.29
N PHE A 70 -6.09 3.39 -14.61
CA PHE A 70 -6.73 2.12 -14.31
C PHE A 70 -7.35 1.51 -15.56
N VAL A 71 -7.63 0.22 -15.48
CA VAL A 71 -8.42 -0.45 -16.51
C VAL A 71 -9.82 0.18 -16.59
N PRO A 72 -10.43 0.30 -17.79
CA PRO A 72 -11.68 1.04 -17.95
C PRO A 72 -12.82 0.57 -17.03
N GLY A 73 -12.89 -0.74 -16.75
CA GLY A 73 -13.92 -1.32 -15.88
C GLY A 73 -13.87 -0.84 -14.43
N TYR A 74 -12.74 -0.28 -13.96
CA TYR A 74 -12.63 0.22 -12.59
C TYR A 74 -13.57 1.41 -12.31
N ALA A 75 -13.83 2.24 -13.33
CA ALA A 75 -14.77 3.36 -13.22
C ALA A 75 -16.22 2.93 -12.93
N ALA A 76 -16.58 1.67 -13.17
CA ALA A 76 -17.91 1.13 -12.81
C ALA A 76 -18.13 1.06 -11.28
N PHE A 77 -17.06 1.19 -10.47
CA PHE A 77 -17.12 1.21 -9.01
C PHE A 77 -17.10 2.63 -8.42
N ALA A 78 -17.17 3.67 -9.25
CA ALA A 78 -17.33 5.04 -8.79
C ALA A 78 -18.60 5.20 -7.94
N ASN A 79 -18.46 5.72 -6.71
CA ASN A 79 -19.54 5.80 -5.70
C ASN A 79 -20.18 4.44 -5.36
N ASN A 80 -19.49 3.35 -5.64
CA ASN A 80 -19.97 1.98 -5.47
C ASN A 80 -18.86 1.07 -4.92
N GLU A 81 -17.96 1.63 -4.10
CA GLU A 81 -16.79 0.94 -3.55
C GLU A 81 -17.15 -0.31 -2.73
N GLY A 82 -18.36 -0.35 -2.16
CA GLY A 82 -18.87 -1.53 -1.45
C GLY A 82 -18.93 -2.79 -2.31
N ASN A 83 -19.16 -2.63 -3.62
CA ASN A 83 -19.27 -3.72 -4.58
C ASN A 83 -17.95 -4.12 -5.24
N LEU A 84 -16.82 -3.49 -4.89
CA LEU A 84 -15.51 -3.93 -5.38
C LEU A 84 -15.28 -5.41 -5.04
N PRO A 85 -14.79 -6.27 -5.94
CA PRO A 85 -14.52 -7.67 -5.60
C PRO A 85 -13.34 -7.84 -4.64
N VAL A 86 -12.51 -6.80 -4.51
CA VAL A 86 -11.30 -6.78 -3.67
C VAL A 86 -11.15 -5.43 -2.95
N ASP A 87 -10.19 -5.32 -2.05
CA ASP A 87 -9.74 -4.02 -1.51
C ASP A 87 -8.22 -4.02 -1.27
N GLN A 88 -7.66 -2.88 -0.89
CA GLN A 88 -6.22 -2.67 -0.87
C GLN A 88 -5.47 -3.54 0.15
N HIS A 89 -6.10 -4.03 1.21
CA HIS A 89 -5.48 -5.01 2.10
C HIS A 89 -5.13 -6.32 1.37
N MET A 90 -5.91 -6.71 0.36
CA MET A 90 -5.60 -7.87 -0.49
C MET A 90 -4.40 -7.59 -1.39
N LEU A 91 -4.25 -6.36 -1.89
CA LEU A 91 -3.05 -5.95 -2.64
C LEU A 91 -1.80 -6.04 -1.75
N LEU A 92 -1.85 -5.52 -0.52
CA LEU A 92 -0.73 -5.61 0.42
C LEU A 92 -0.43 -7.07 0.79
N ALA A 93 -1.46 -7.91 0.96
CA ALA A 93 -1.32 -9.33 1.24
C ALA A 93 -0.62 -10.12 0.11
N LEU A 94 -0.70 -9.67 -1.15
CA LEU A 94 0.04 -10.28 -2.27
C LEU A 94 1.57 -10.16 -2.11
N MET A 95 2.08 -9.32 -1.20
CA MET A 95 3.50 -9.30 -0.90
C MET A 95 3.93 -10.54 -0.12
N ALA A 96 3.06 -11.14 0.70
CA ALA A 96 3.43 -12.23 1.60
C ALA A 96 4.15 -13.38 0.86
N PRO A 97 5.27 -13.90 1.40
CA PRO A 97 5.91 -13.56 2.68
C PRO A 97 6.90 -12.37 2.64
N ARG A 98 7.04 -11.68 1.51
CA ARG A 98 8.00 -10.58 1.29
C ARG A 98 7.53 -9.29 1.96
N ALA A 99 8.45 -8.38 2.26
CA ALA A 99 8.13 -7.23 3.09
C ALA A 99 7.35 -6.14 2.37
N VAL A 100 6.47 -5.48 3.13
CA VAL A 100 5.72 -4.32 2.68
C VAL A 100 5.75 -3.24 3.74
N TYR A 101 6.05 -2.02 3.32
CA TYR A 101 6.12 -0.86 4.17
C TYR A 101 5.15 0.21 3.67
N VAL A 102 4.30 0.72 4.54
CA VAL A 102 3.34 1.77 4.23
C VAL A 102 3.66 3.01 5.06
N ALA A 103 4.01 4.11 4.39
CA ALA A 103 4.25 5.40 5.01
C ALA A 103 3.10 6.36 4.69
N SER A 104 2.74 7.21 5.65
CA SER A 104 1.69 8.23 5.54
C SER A 104 2.16 9.56 6.11
N ALA A 105 1.44 10.64 5.80
CA ALA A 105 1.67 11.97 6.36
C ALA A 105 0.42 12.46 7.10
N ALA A 106 0.61 13.09 8.26
CA ALA A 106 -0.46 13.43 9.18
C ALA A 106 -1.48 14.42 8.61
N ASP A 107 -1.04 15.38 7.79
CA ASP A 107 -1.91 16.39 7.18
C ASP A 107 -2.41 15.98 5.78
N ASP A 108 -2.03 14.79 5.30
CA ASP A 108 -2.48 14.23 4.02
C ASP A 108 -3.84 13.51 4.17
N SER A 109 -4.86 14.27 4.57
CA SER A 109 -6.23 13.75 4.68
C SER A 109 -6.77 13.20 3.36
N TRP A 110 -6.22 13.63 2.22
CA TRP A 110 -6.60 13.15 0.89
C TRP A 110 -6.22 11.68 0.68
N ALA A 111 -5.06 11.24 1.19
CA ALA A 111 -4.63 9.85 1.12
C ALA A 111 -5.17 8.95 2.25
N ASP A 112 -5.88 9.49 3.25
CA ASP A 112 -6.44 8.75 4.39
C ASP A 112 -5.40 7.88 5.13
N PRO A 113 -4.51 8.49 5.94
CA PRO A 113 -3.47 7.78 6.70
C PRO A 113 -4.02 6.61 7.53
N LYS A 114 -5.18 6.82 8.15
CA LYS A 114 -5.90 5.78 8.90
C LYS A 114 -6.29 4.62 7.98
N GLY A 115 -6.80 4.88 6.79
CA GLY A 115 -7.15 3.84 5.83
C GLY A 115 -5.97 3.08 5.27
N GLN A 116 -4.83 3.74 5.09
CA GLN A 116 -3.56 3.10 4.71
C GLN A 116 -3.07 2.16 5.81
N TYR A 117 -3.11 2.59 7.08
CA TYR A 117 -2.77 1.74 8.22
C TYR A 117 -3.70 0.53 8.35
N LEU A 118 -5.03 0.76 8.28
CA LEU A 118 -6.02 -0.30 8.41
C LEU A 118 -5.89 -1.36 7.30
N ALA A 119 -5.50 -0.97 6.09
CA ALA A 119 -5.22 -1.94 5.04
C ALA A 119 -4.05 -2.86 5.40
N LEU A 120 -2.98 -2.30 5.97
CA LEU A 120 -1.81 -3.08 6.40
C LEU A 120 -2.16 -4.04 7.53
N VAL A 121 -2.91 -3.57 8.53
CA VAL A 121 -3.43 -4.41 9.64
C VAL A 121 -4.31 -5.53 9.12
N ALA A 122 -5.19 -5.26 8.14
CA ALA A 122 -6.07 -6.25 7.53
C ALA A 122 -5.33 -7.24 6.61
N ALA A 123 -4.14 -6.88 6.10
CA ALA A 123 -3.30 -7.78 5.32
C ALA A 123 -2.53 -8.78 6.20
N GLN A 124 -2.26 -8.43 7.47
CA GLN A 124 -1.46 -9.23 8.40
C GLN A 124 -1.85 -10.72 8.51
N PRO A 125 -3.14 -11.14 8.47
CA PRO A 125 -3.48 -12.55 8.65
C PRO A 125 -2.90 -13.45 7.56
N VAL A 126 -2.70 -12.92 6.33
CA VAL A 126 -2.08 -13.67 5.23
C VAL A 126 -0.60 -13.91 5.50
N PHE A 127 0.10 -12.96 6.10
CA PHE A 127 1.50 -13.13 6.50
C PHE A 127 1.65 -14.19 7.59
N SER A 128 0.71 -14.26 8.53
CA SER A 128 0.65 -15.32 9.55
C SER A 128 0.53 -16.72 8.97
N LEU A 129 -0.10 -16.89 7.79
CA LEU A 129 -0.17 -18.20 7.10
C LEU A 129 1.21 -18.72 6.66
N PHE A 130 2.19 -17.83 6.48
CA PHE A 130 3.58 -18.17 6.17
C PHE A 130 4.44 -18.40 7.43
N GLY A 131 3.83 -18.50 8.61
CA GLY A 131 4.54 -18.70 9.88
C GLY A 131 5.25 -17.45 10.41
N LEU A 132 4.99 -16.28 9.82
CA LEU A 132 5.54 -15.01 10.25
C LEU A 132 4.72 -14.46 11.41
N LYS A 133 5.36 -14.20 12.55
CA LYS A 133 4.69 -13.65 13.73
C LYS A 133 4.51 -12.15 13.55
N THR A 134 3.36 -11.74 13.00
CA THR A 134 2.94 -10.34 12.91
C THR A 134 1.81 -10.06 13.91
N SER A 135 1.88 -8.94 14.62
CA SER A 135 0.90 -8.49 15.60
C SER A 135 0.76 -6.96 15.57
N LEU A 136 0.49 -6.42 14.38
CA LEU A 136 0.34 -4.97 14.23
C LEU A 136 -0.85 -4.51 15.10
N PRO A 137 -0.70 -3.43 15.90
CA PRO A 137 -1.78 -2.93 16.74
C PRO A 137 -3.03 -2.57 15.93
N ALA A 138 -4.22 -2.67 16.53
CA ALA A 138 -5.46 -2.26 15.85
C ALA A 138 -5.49 -0.75 15.55
N ASN A 139 -4.83 0.06 16.39
CA ASN A 139 -4.75 1.50 16.25
C ASN A 139 -3.43 1.92 15.59
N MET A 140 -3.50 2.97 14.77
CA MET A 140 -2.34 3.58 14.12
C MET A 140 -1.35 4.09 15.18
N PRO A 141 -0.02 3.94 14.99
CA PRO A 141 0.96 4.51 15.91
C PRO A 141 0.87 6.05 15.93
N PRO A 142 1.40 6.70 16.99
CA PRO A 142 1.57 8.15 17.02
C PRO A 142 2.40 8.68 15.84
N ASN A 143 2.28 9.97 15.55
CA ASN A 143 3.09 10.60 14.52
C ASN A 143 4.58 10.51 14.85
N ASN A 144 5.40 10.34 13.82
CA ASN A 144 6.85 10.14 13.86
C ASN A 144 7.30 8.90 14.67
N GLU A 145 6.38 8.02 15.05
CA GLU A 145 6.67 6.73 15.65
C GLU A 145 6.40 5.62 14.64
N GLN A 146 7.47 4.93 14.24
CA GLN A 146 7.36 3.78 13.34
C GLN A 146 7.03 2.51 14.10
N VAL A 147 6.11 1.72 13.55
CA VAL A 147 5.91 0.32 13.94
C VAL A 147 6.53 -0.58 12.88
N ILE A 148 7.49 -1.40 13.28
CA ILE A 148 8.13 -2.38 12.40
C ILE A 148 8.04 -3.74 13.06
N GLN A 149 7.29 -4.64 12.45
CA GLN A 149 7.18 -6.04 12.83
C GLN A 149 7.32 -6.86 11.56
N LEU A 150 8.56 -7.29 11.30
CA LEU A 150 8.91 -7.91 10.03
C LEU A 150 7.94 -9.07 9.72
N PRO A 151 7.38 -9.10 8.50
CA PRO A 151 7.79 -8.33 7.32
C PRO A 151 6.96 -7.05 7.07
N LEU A 152 6.19 -6.59 8.05
CA LEU A 152 5.32 -5.41 7.93
C LEU A 152 5.92 -4.19 8.61
N GLY A 153 5.73 -3.02 8.02
CA GLY A 153 6.13 -1.75 8.62
C GLY A 153 5.20 -0.60 8.27
N PHE A 154 5.04 0.31 9.22
CA PHE A 154 4.27 1.53 9.02
C PHE A 154 4.87 2.71 9.80
N HIS A 155 4.75 3.91 9.24
CA HIS A 155 4.84 5.15 10.01
C HIS A 155 3.87 6.20 9.46
N ASN A 156 3.51 7.15 10.32
CA ASN A 156 2.85 8.39 9.93
C ASN A 156 3.76 9.55 10.33
N ARG A 157 4.29 10.31 9.38
CA ARG A 157 5.14 11.48 9.68
C ARG A 157 4.28 12.74 9.87
N ASP A 158 4.80 13.73 10.57
CA ASP A 158 4.17 15.07 10.54
C ASP A 158 4.26 15.70 9.14
N GLY A 159 3.35 16.65 8.89
CA GLY A 159 3.33 17.48 7.70
C GLY A 159 2.40 17.01 6.59
N ILE A 160 2.50 17.72 5.46
CA ILE A 160 1.72 17.52 4.23
C ILE A 160 2.27 16.39 3.37
N HIS A 161 1.55 16.08 2.29
CA HIS A 161 1.95 15.15 1.23
C HIS A 161 3.34 15.45 0.64
#